data_AF-A0A970SMV6-F1
#
_entry.id   AF-A0A970SMV6-F1
#
_cell.length_a   1.000
_cell.length_b   1.000
_cell.length_c   1.000
_cell.angle_alpha   90.00
_cell.angle_beta   90.00
_cell.angle_gamma   90.00
#
_symmetry.space_group_name_H-M   'P 1'
#
loop_
_entity.id
_entity.type
_entity.pdbx_description
1 polymer ?
#
loop_
_entity_poly.entity_id
_entity_poly.type
_entity_poly.pdbx_seq_one_letter_code
_entity_poly.pdbx_strand_id
1 'polypeptide(L)'
;MRDFIAEEKAKLQALFEEFNRGGSLMVMREGHDTPLPFGLIDSYTVTRVAPHFDAGGNITKTDFWLMFKSVGYDNGFQYTHTIKVVHLSREDTLELDLTDDRDRTYHIELIMDATEHDYVVAWDKWQRYKNDNRSELDAIDVQLLEEHTKIAEGWDHAA
;
A
#
# COMPACT_ATOMS: atom_id res chain seq x y z
N MET A 1 -20.08 10.65 10.40
CA MET A 1 -19.58 10.14 9.10
C MET A 1 -18.14 10.55 8.85
N ARG A 2 -17.82 11.86 8.79
CA ARG A 2 -16.45 12.33 8.59
C ARG A 2 -15.48 11.80 9.66
N ASP A 3 -15.87 11.87 10.93
CA ASP A 3 -15.02 11.40 12.04
C ASP A 3 -14.80 9.88 11.97
N PHE A 4 -15.87 9.13 11.64
CA PHE A 4 -15.78 7.69 11.40
C PHE A 4 -14.81 7.35 10.26
N ILE A 5 -14.92 8.02 9.11
CA ILE A 5 -14.02 7.79 7.97
C ILE A 5 -12.57 8.09 8.34
N ALA A 6 -12.32 9.13 9.15
CA ALA A 6 -10.98 9.46 9.61
C ALA A 6 -10.41 8.41 10.58
N GLU A 7 -11.22 7.94 11.52
CA GLU A 7 -10.85 6.86 12.46
C GLU A 7 -10.56 5.55 11.73
N GLU A 8 -11.44 5.15 10.81
CA GLU A 8 -11.27 3.93 10.02
C GLU A 8 -10.05 4.03 9.10
N LYS A 9 -9.80 5.20 8.49
CA LYS A 9 -8.57 5.46 7.73
C LYS A 9 -7.33 5.30 8.59
N ALA A 10 -7.32 5.85 9.81
CA ALA A 10 -6.18 5.72 10.73
C ALA A 10 -5.96 4.25 11.13
N LYS A 11 -7.03 3.52 11.42
CA LYS A 11 -6.97 2.09 11.73
C LYS A 11 -6.41 1.26 10.57
N LEU A 12 -6.89 1.51 9.35
CA LEU A 12 -6.37 0.85 8.14
C LEU A 12 -4.90 1.21 7.89
N GLN A 13 -4.53 2.49 8.06
CA GLN A 13 -3.14 2.93 7.91
C GLN A 13 -2.21 2.24 8.93
N ALA A 14 -2.68 2.01 10.15
CA ALA A 14 -1.91 1.35 11.21
C ALA A 14 -1.51 -0.09 10.85
N LEU A 15 -2.29 -0.77 10.00
CA LEU A 15 -1.95 -2.12 9.50
C LEU A 15 -0.62 -2.13 8.73
N PHE A 16 -0.25 -1.00 8.12
CA PHE A 16 0.92 -0.87 7.28
C PHE A 16 2.16 -0.31 8.00
N GLU A 17 2.05 0.05 9.28
CA GLU A 17 3.14 0.72 10.01
C GLU A 17 4.42 -0.11 10.08
N GLU A 18 4.30 -1.41 10.33
CA GLU A 18 5.47 -2.29 10.44
C GLU A 18 6.15 -2.47 9.08
N PHE A 19 5.38 -2.62 8.02
CA PHE A 19 5.89 -2.73 6.65
C PHE A 19 6.55 -1.42 6.19
N ASN A 20 5.97 -0.26 6.52
CA ASN A 20 6.58 1.05 6.24
C ASN A 20 7.88 1.28 7.00
N ARG A 21 8.01 0.71 8.20
CA ARG A 21 9.19 0.85 9.07
C ARG A 21 10.31 -0.12 8.68
N GLY A 22 9.96 -1.38 8.45
CA GLY A 22 10.89 -2.48 8.22
C GLY A 22 11.19 -2.77 6.76
N GLY A 23 10.38 -2.25 5.83
CA GLY A 23 10.39 -2.68 4.44
C GLY A 23 9.63 -3.99 4.27
N SER A 24 9.14 -4.22 3.06
CA SER A 24 8.38 -5.42 2.72
C SER A 24 8.58 -5.83 1.28
N LEU A 25 8.35 -7.10 0.98
CA LEU A 25 8.18 -7.58 -0.38
C LEU A 25 6.70 -7.58 -0.75
N MET A 26 6.43 -7.42 -2.03
CA MET A 26 5.10 -7.64 -2.58
C MET A 26 5.15 -8.50 -3.84
N VAL A 27 4.22 -9.44 -3.91
CA VAL A 27 3.89 -10.18 -5.14
C VAL A 27 2.40 -10.07 -5.43
N MET A 28 2.04 -10.03 -6.70
CA MET A 28 0.65 -10.02 -7.15
C MET A 28 0.31 -11.30 -7.92
N ARG A 29 -0.91 -11.78 -7.75
CA ARG A 29 -1.47 -12.93 -8.45
C ARG A 29 -2.76 -12.52 -9.18
N GLU A 30 -2.83 -12.83 -10.47
CA GLU A 30 -3.99 -12.56 -11.34
C GLU A 30 -4.21 -13.76 -12.28
N GLY A 31 -4.78 -14.86 -11.77
CA GLY A 31 -5.07 -16.05 -12.58
C GLY A 31 -3.87 -16.71 -13.29
N HIS A 32 -2.64 -16.31 -12.94
CA HIS A 32 -1.39 -16.79 -13.51
C HIS A 32 -0.74 -17.86 -12.63
N ASP A 33 -0.08 -18.83 -13.25
CA ASP A 33 0.71 -19.86 -12.55
C ASP A 33 1.93 -19.28 -11.83
N THR A 34 2.46 -18.14 -12.29
CA THR A 34 3.62 -17.46 -11.70
C THR A 34 3.22 -16.09 -11.14
N PRO A 35 3.51 -15.79 -9.86
CA PRO A 35 3.28 -14.46 -9.29
C PRO A 35 4.09 -13.37 -10.00
N LEU A 36 3.52 -12.17 -10.10
CA LEU A 36 4.19 -10.98 -10.61
C LEU A 36 4.85 -10.23 -9.44
N PRO A 37 6.19 -10.19 -9.36
CA PRO A 37 6.87 -9.51 -8.26
C PRO A 37 6.85 -7.99 -8.47
N PHE A 38 6.40 -7.26 -7.45
CA PHE A 38 6.62 -5.81 -7.34
C PHE A 38 7.94 -5.48 -6.63
N GLY A 39 8.55 -6.48 -5.98
CA GLY A 39 9.84 -6.36 -5.32
C GLY A 39 9.74 -5.68 -3.96
N LEU A 40 10.81 -4.97 -3.59
CA LEU A 40 10.92 -4.26 -2.32
C LEU A 40 10.06 -2.99 -2.34
N ILE A 41 9.18 -2.86 -1.35
CA ILE A 41 8.24 -1.75 -1.20
C ILE A 41 8.77 -0.77 -0.14
N ASP A 42 8.80 0.51 -0.51
CA ASP A 42 9.15 1.63 0.37
C ASP A 42 8.05 1.90 1.40
N SER A 43 6.83 2.07 0.93
CA SER A 43 5.74 2.45 1.82
C SER A 43 4.36 2.28 1.19
N TYR A 44 3.38 2.26 2.08
CA TYR A 44 1.96 2.15 1.84
C TYR A 44 1.23 3.32 2.50
N THR A 45 0.34 3.96 1.74
CA THR A 45 -0.49 5.08 2.21
C THR A 45 -1.94 4.85 1.81
N VAL A 46 -2.84 4.79 2.80
CA VAL A 46 -4.28 4.76 2.55
C VAL A 46 -4.69 6.17 2.08
N THR A 47 -5.16 6.28 0.84
CA THR A 47 -5.55 7.58 0.27
C THR A 47 -7.02 7.88 0.54
N ARG A 48 -7.90 6.88 0.35
CA ARG A 48 -9.36 7.01 0.47
C ARG A 48 -9.98 5.81 1.18
N VAL A 49 -11.09 6.03 1.88
CA VAL A 49 -11.90 4.99 2.55
C VAL A 49 -13.36 5.16 2.18
N ALA A 50 -14.05 4.05 1.87
CA ALA A 50 -15.46 4.00 1.51
C ALA A 50 -16.18 2.88 2.29
N PRO A 51 -16.84 3.22 3.42
CA PRO A 51 -17.67 2.27 4.15
C PRO A 51 -18.99 2.01 3.41
N HIS A 52 -19.45 0.77 3.46
CA HIS A 52 -20.74 0.31 2.96
C HIS A 52 -21.69 0.06 4.11
N PHE A 53 -22.96 0.41 3.94
CA PHE A 53 -23.96 0.34 4.99
C PHE A 53 -25.11 -0.60 4.60
N ASP A 54 -25.64 -1.34 5.56
CA ASP A 54 -26.91 -2.03 5.42
C ASP A 54 -28.10 -1.05 5.53
N ALA A 55 -29.32 -1.55 5.34
CA ALA A 55 -30.55 -0.76 5.49
C ALA A 55 -30.79 -0.23 6.91
N GLY A 56 -30.10 -0.80 7.92
CA GLY A 56 -30.13 -0.35 9.31
C GLY A 56 -29.07 0.71 9.64
N GLY A 57 -28.19 1.05 8.69
CA GLY A 57 -27.09 1.98 8.89
C GLY A 57 -25.85 1.36 9.56
N ASN A 58 -25.78 0.03 9.67
CA ASN A 58 -24.58 -0.66 10.14
C ASN A 58 -23.58 -0.84 9.01
N ILE A 59 -22.29 -0.77 9.34
CA ILE A 59 -21.22 -1.00 8.37
C ILE A 59 -21.13 -2.49 8.06
N THR A 60 -21.19 -2.83 6.78
CA THR A 60 -21.10 -4.22 6.30
C THR A 60 -19.71 -4.55 5.77
N LYS A 61 -19.04 -3.56 5.18
CA LYS A 61 -17.66 -3.66 4.68
C LYS A 61 -17.06 -2.27 4.50
N THR A 62 -15.73 -2.22 4.40
CA THR A 62 -14.98 -1.00 4.10
C THR A 62 -14.07 -1.27 2.92
N ASP A 63 -14.34 -0.64 1.78
CA ASP A 63 -13.39 -0.60 0.68
C ASP A 63 -12.40 0.55 0.95
N PHE A 64 -11.15 0.43 0.50
CA PHE A 64 -10.18 1.52 0.62
C PHE A 64 -9.20 1.56 -0.55
N TRP A 65 -8.61 2.72 -0.78
CA TRP A 65 -7.60 2.90 -1.81
C TRP A 65 -6.24 2.97 -1.16
N LEU A 66 -5.33 2.14 -1.65
CA LEU A 66 -3.98 2.02 -1.15
C LEU A 66 -3.03 2.49 -2.23
N MET A 67 -2.27 3.53 -1.93
CA MET A 67 -1.07 3.89 -2.68
C MET A 67 0.11 3.09 -2.12
N PHE A 68 0.94 2.52 -2.98
CA PHE A 68 2.21 1.95 -2.56
C PHE A 68 3.34 2.38 -3.51
N LYS A 69 4.54 2.54 -2.94
CA LYS A 69 5.76 2.94 -3.65
C LYS A 69 6.78 1.83 -3.56
N SER A 70 7.30 1.36 -4.69
CA SER A 70 8.47 0.49 -4.72
C SER A 70 9.74 1.27 -4.41
N VAL A 71 10.78 0.60 -3.93
CA VAL A 71 12.11 1.19 -3.76
C VAL A 71 12.63 1.74 -5.09
N GLY A 72 13.17 2.96 -5.06
CA GLY A 72 13.59 3.70 -6.26
C GLY A 72 12.46 4.48 -6.95
N TYR A 73 11.39 4.82 -6.22
CA TYR A 73 10.25 5.56 -6.78
C TYR A 73 10.58 6.93 -7.37
N ASP A 74 11.73 7.49 -7.01
CA ASP A 74 12.30 8.71 -7.58
C ASP A 74 12.73 8.55 -9.05
N ASN A 75 12.82 7.32 -9.56
CA ASN A 75 13.17 7.04 -10.95
C ASN A 75 11.97 7.08 -11.92
N GLY A 76 10.75 7.31 -11.44
CA GLY A 76 9.58 7.57 -12.28
C GLY A 76 8.28 6.94 -11.79
N PHE A 77 7.18 7.34 -12.45
CA PHE A 77 5.81 6.97 -12.08
C PHE A 77 5.52 5.46 -12.09
N GLN A 78 6.28 4.66 -12.85
CA GLN A 78 6.11 3.21 -12.92
C GLN A 78 6.36 2.49 -11.59
N TYR A 79 6.92 3.16 -10.59
CA TYR A 79 7.21 2.62 -9.26
C TYR A 79 6.15 2.97 -8.19
N THR A 80 5.11 3.73 -8.56
CA THR A 80 4.03 4.09 -7.64
C THR A 80 2.70 3.64 -8.20
N HIS A 81 1.90 2.97 -7.37
CA HIS A 81 0.64 2.37 -7.80
C HIS A 81 -0.47 2.71 -6.83
N THR A 82 -1.71 2.72 -7.34
CA THR A 82 -2.92 2.75 -6.50
C THR A 82 -3.81 1.57 -6.85
N ILE A 83 -4.30 0.90 -5.82
CA ILE A 83 -5.28 -0.19 -5.92
C ILE A 83 -6.52 0.15 -5.08
N LYS A 84 -7.68 -0.35 -5.49
CA LYS A 84 -8.90 -0.35 -4.68
C LYS A 84 -9.03 -1.70 -3.98
N VAL A 85 -8.74 -1.74 -2.69
CA VAL A 85 -8.84 -2.94 -1.86
C VAL A 85 -10.29 -3.14 -1.44
N VAL A 86 -10.83 -4.32 -1.76
CA VAL A 86 -12.21 -4.73 -1.44
C VAL A 86 -12.25 -5.86 -0.42
N HIS A 87 -11.13 -6.54 -0.22
CA HIS A 87 -10.95 -7.54 0.82
C HIS A 87 -9.53 -7.48 1.39
N LEU A 88 -9.41 -7.75 2.69
CA LEU A 88 -8.15 -7.83 3.41
C LEU A 88 -8.21 -9.06 4.31
N SER A 89 -7.17 -9.88 4.25
CA SER A 89 -6.96 -11.04 5.11
C SER A 89 -5.57 -11.02 5.71
N ARG A 90 -5.46 -11.46 6.96
CA ARG A 90 -4.21 -11.46 7.72
C ARG A 90 -4.16 -12.74 8.54
N GLU A 91 -3.19 -13.61 8.24
CA GLU A 91 -2.99 -14.86 8.98
C GLU A 91 -2.14 -14.63 10.24
N ASP A 92 -1.14 -13.76 10.16
CA ASP A 92 -0.26 -13.41 11.29
C ASP A 92 0.21 -11.93 11.23
N THR A 93 1.20 -11.56 12.04
CA THR A 93 1.69 -10.17 12.04
C THR A 93 2.67 -9.86 10.91
N LEU A 94 3.26 -10.86 10.25
CA LEU A 94 4.33 -10.71 9.28
C LEU A 94 3.82 -10.59 7.85
N GLU A 95 2.62 -11.09 7.60
CA GLU A 95 2.03 -11.15 6.27
C GLU A 95 0.69 -10.41 6.20
N LEU A 96 0.35 -9.91 5.01
CA LEU A 96 -0.92 -9.27 4.72
C LEU A 96 -1.33 -9.54 3.28
N ASP A 97 -2.53 -10.08 3.10
CA ASP A 97 -3.13 -10.29 1.78
C ASP A 97 -4.22 -9.25 1.52
N LEU A 98 -4.15 -8.64 0.34
CA LEU A 98 -5.12 -7.67 -0.15
C LEU A 98 -5.72 -8.17 -1.46
N THR A 99 -7.04 -8.15 -1.56
CA THR A 99 -7.73 -8.40 -2.84
C THR A 99 -8.32 -7.09 -3.36
N ASP A 100 -8.06 -6.80 -4.63
CA ASP A 100 -8.58 -5.59 -5.27
C ASP A 100 -9.92 -5.80 -6.00
N ASP A 101 -10.46 -4.71 -6.54
CA ASP A 101 -11.72 -4.67 -7.29
C ASP A 101 -11.71 -5.43 -8.63
N ARG A 102 -10.58 -6.02 -9.00
CA ARG A 102 -10.40 -6.90 -10.17
C ARG A 102 -10.05 -8.33 -9.79
N ASP A 103 -10.23 -8.71 -8.53
CA ASP A 103 -9.93 -10.05 -8.01
C ASP A 103 -8.42 -10.41 -8.09
N ARG A 104 -7.55 -9.40 -8.07
CA ARG A 104 -6.09 -9.61 -7.97
C ARG A 104 -5.68 -9.63 -6.51
N THR A 105 -4.86 -10.60 -6.15
CA THR A 105 -4.36 -10.75 -4.78
C THR A 105 -2.93 -10.21 -4.68
N TYR A 106 -2.71 -9.30 -3.76
CA TYR A 106 -1.40 -8.75 -3.41
C TYR A 106 -1.00 -9.33 -2.06
N HIS A 107 0.05 -10.13 -2.08
CA HIS A 107 0.64 -10.71 -0.88
C HIS A 107 1.82 -9.82 -0.47
N ILE A 108 1.78 -9.36 0.78
CA ILE A 108 2.78 -8.49 1.39
C ILE A 108 3.44 -9.25 2.53
N GLU A 109 4.77 -9.28 2.55
CA GLU A 109 5.56 -9.96 3.59
C GLU A 109 6.64 -9.02 4.12
N LEU A 110 6.81 -8.95 5.44
CA LEU A 110 7.94 -8.23 6.05
C LEU A 110 9.26 -8.88 5.66
N ILE A 111 10.26 -8.07 5.28
CA ILE A 111 11.60 -8.61 5.05
C ILE A 111 12.23 -9.09 6.36
N MET A 112 12.81 -10.29 6.35
CA MET A 112 13.44 -10.90 7.51
C MET A 112 14.90 -11.25 7.24
N ASP A 113 15.83 -10.72 8.04
CA ASP A 113 17.28 -10.92 7.87
C ASP A 113 17.69 -12.40 7.87
N ALA A 114 16.98 -13.24 8.64
CA ALA A 114 17.25 -14.66 8.74
C ALA A 114 17.09 -15.43 7.42
N THR A 115 16.22 -14.94 6.52
CA THR A 115 15.85 -15.60 5.26
C THR A 115 16.16 -14.75 4.03
N GLU A 116 16.26 -13.43 4.19
CA GLU A 116 16.21 -12.44 3.11
C GLU A 116 17.27 -11.34 3.28
N HIS A 117 18.46 -11.71 3.75
CA HIS A 117 19.56 -10.78 4.06
C HIS A 117 19.83 -9.74 2.96
N ASP A 118 19.83 -10.15 1.69
CA ASP A 118 20.08 -9.24 0.56
C ASP A 118 19.02 -8.13 0.46
N TYR A 119 17.75 -8.43 0.76
CA TYR A 119 16.69 -7.42 0.80
C TYR A 119 16.80 -6.49 2.00
N VAL A 120 17.24 -7.00 3.15
CA VAL A 120 17.53 -6.16 4.33
C VAL A 120 18.67 -5.18 4.05
N VAL A 121 19.75 -5.65 3.41
CA VAL A 121 20.86 -4.78 2.99
C VAL A 121 20.40 -3.75 1.96
N ALA A 122 19.55 -4.13 1.00
CA ALA A 122 18.99 -3.22 0.02
C ALA A 122 18.08 -2.16 0.67
N TRP A 123 17.25 -2.56 1.64
CA TRP A 123 16.41 -1.68 2.44
C TRP A 123 17.23 -0.64 3.20
N ASP A 124 18.27 -1.08 3.92
CA ASP A 124 19.16 -0.18 4.66
C ASP A 124 19.85 0.83 3.75
N LYS A 125 20.30 0.38 2.57
CA LYS A 125 20.89 1.26 1.56
C LYS A 125 19.88 2.30 1.07
N TRP A 126 18.64 1.88 0.83
CA TRP A 126 17.56 2.77 0.44
C TRP A 126 17.23 3.80 1.53
N GLN A 127 17.11 3.39 2.80
CA GLN A 127 16.87 4.33 3.90
C GLN A 127 17.98 5.38 4.06
N ARG A 128 19.25 4.98 3.88
CA ARG A 128 20.38 5.93 3.87
C ARG A 128 20.27 6.91 2.71
N TYR A 129 20.00 6.41 1.51
CA TYR A 129 19.77 7.26 0.34
C TYR A 129 18.64 8.27 0.58
N LYS A 130 17.52 7.83 1.18
CA LYS A 130 16.40 8.74 1.51
C LYS A 130 16.81 9.84 2.48
N ASN A 131 17.60 9.51 3.48
CA ASN A 131 18.09 10.49 4.44
C ASN A 131 19.03 11.52 3.79
N ASP A 132 19.90 11.06 2.89
CA ASP A 132 20.85 11.93 2.18
C ASP A 132 20.17 12.85 1.15
N ASN A 133 19.01 12.45 0.62
CA ASN A 133 18.26 13.18 -0.44
C ASN A 133 16.89 13.67 0.03
N ARG A 134 16.72 13.86 1.34
CA ARG A 134 15.42 14.08 1.98
C ARG A 134 14.57 15.18 1.34
N SER A 135 15.16 16.33 1.03
CA SER A 135 14.40 17.46 0.49
C SER A 135 13.82 17.21 -0.90
N GLU A 136 14.54 16.46 -1.74
CA GLU A 136 14.06 16.09 -3.07
C GLU A 136 12.95 15.04 -2.96
N LEU A 137 13.17 14.02 -2.13
CA LEU A 137 12.18 12.96 -1.92
C LEU A 137 10.92 13.45 -1.21
N ASP A 138 11.02 14.38 -0.26
CA ASP A 138 9.84 14.99 0.37
C ASP A 138 8.98 15.71 -0.69
N ALA A 139 9.59 16.38 -1.67
CA ALA A 139 8.86 17.02 -2.76
C ALA A 139 8.19 16.00 -3.70
N ILE A 140 8.90 14.92 -4.05
CA ILE A 140 8.36 13.81 -4.84
C ILE A 140 7.19 13.15 -4.09
N ASP A 141 7.33 12.92 -2.79
CA ASP A 141 6.30 12.29 -1.95
C ASP A 141 5.02 13.11 -1.90
N VAL A 142 5.13 14.44 -1.76
CA VAL A 142 3.97 15.33 -1.81
C VAL A 142 3.28 15.25 -3.17
N GLN A 143 4.05 15.29 -4.26
CA GLN A 143 3.50 15.20 -5.61
C GLN A 143 2.78 13.88 -5.85
N LEU A 144 3.44 12.75 -5.54
CA LEU A 144 2.86 11.42 -5.70
C LEU A 144 1.60 11.26 -4.86
N LEU A 145 1.62 11.70 -3.60
CA LEU A 145 0.44 11.62 -2.75
C LEU A 145 -0.73 12.44 -3.31
N GLU A 146 -0.47 13.66 -3.82
CA GLU A 146 -1.51 14.49 -4.42
C GLU A 146 -2.12 13.81 -5.66
N GLU A 147 -1.28 13.31 -6.57
CA GLU A 147 -1.73 12.67 -7.81
C GLU A 147 -2.51 11.38 -7.53
N HIS A 148 -1.99 10.51 -6.67
CA HIS A 148 -2.63 9.24 -6.34
C HIS A 148 -3.89 9.42 -5.47
N THR A 149 -3.99 10.50 -4.70
CA THR A 149 -5.25 10.88 -4.04
C THR A 149 -6.31 11.27 -5.07
N LYS A 150 -5.97 12.07 -6.09
CA LYS A 150 -6.91 12.42 -7.17
C LYS A 150 -7.39 11.18 -7.94
N ILE A 151 -6.48 10.23 -8.19
CA ILE A 151 -6.84 8.93 -8.82
C ILE A 151 -7.87 8.19 -7.96
N ALA A 152 -7.63 8.08 -6.65
CA ALA A 152 -8.53 7.39 -5.73
C ALA A 152 -9.90 8.07 -5.62
N GLU A 153 -9.95 9.40 -5.61
CA GLU A 153 -11.19 10.19 -5.60
C GLU A 153 -11.97 10.06 -6.91
N GLY A 154 -11.29 9.96 -8.05
CA GLY A 154 -11.90 9.82 -9.37
C GLY A 154 -12.37 8.39 -9.72
N TRP A 155 -11.97 7.37 -8.96
CA TRP A 155 -12.12 5.97 -9.36
C TRP A 155 -13.57 5.51 -9.56
N ASP A 156 -14.50 5.92 -8.70
CA ASP A 156 -15.91 5.49 -8.82
C ASP A 156 -16.71 6.30 -9.87
N HIS A 157 -16.09 7.29 -10.51
CA HIS A 157 -16.66 8.02 -11.65
C HIS A 157 -16.29 7.41 -13.01
N ALA A 158 -15.37 6.45 -13.02
CA ALA A 158 -15.03 5.65 -14.19
C ALA A 158 -15.90 4.38 -14.19
N ALA A 159 -17.16 4.53 -14.59
CA ALA A 159 -18.07 3.42 -14.87
C ALA A 159 -17.78 2.80 -16.24
#